data_AF-A0A5U0RZZ6-F1
#
_entry.id   AF-A0A5U0RZZ6-F1
#
_cell.length_a   1.000
_cell.length_b   1.000
_cell.length_c   1.000
_cell.angle_alpha   90.00
_cell.angle_beta   90.00
_cell.angle_gamma   90.00
#
_symmetry.space_group_name_H-M   'P 1'
#
loop_
_entity.id
_entity.type
_entity.pdbx_description
1 polymer ?
#
loop_
_entity_poly.entity_id
_entity_poly.type
_entity_poly.pdbx_seq_one_letter_code
_entity_poly.pdbx_strand_id
1 'polypeptide(L)'
;MKVIEKYKQKKERREIFLYEKYKNYTIEQLTPILYDNDPLKRNAAIFCLQILSGDDVFNLSMNLCHSRDNYKKKIGVTILSQ
;
A
#
# COMPACT_ATOMS: atom_id res chain seq x y z
N MET A 1 -5.75 -11.86 27.92
CA MET A 1 -5.01 -10.65 27.46
C MET A 1 -3.70 -10.95 26.72
N LYS A 2 -2.79 -11.81 27.23
CA LYS A 2 -1.47 -12.09 26.60
C LYS A 2 -1.49 -12.56 25.13
N VAL A 3 -2.54 -13.25 24.69
CA VAL A 3 -2.63 -13.80 23.33
C VAL A 3 -2.89 -12.69 22.30
N ILE A 4 -3.79 -11.75 22.60
CA ILE A 4 -4.15 -10.65 21.70
C ILE A 4 -2.95 -9.72 21.47
N GLU A 5 -2.19 -9.39 22.53
CA GLU A 5 -0.96 -8.60 22.42
C GLU A 5 0.10 -9.27 21.55
N LYS A 6 0.27 -10.60 21.69
CA LYS A 6 1.24 -11.35 20.87
C LYS A 6 0.87 -11.31 19.38
N TYR A 7 -0.42 -11.42 19.05
CA TYR A 7 -0.89 -11.27 17.67
C TYR A 7 -0.68 -9.85 17.14
N LYS A 8 -0.96 -8.83 17.95
CA LYS A 8 -0.75 -7.42 17.60
C LYS A 8 0.73 -7.14 17.30
N GLN A 9 1.64 -7.55 18.19
CA GLN A 9 3.08 -7.39 18.00
C GLN A 9 3.59 -8.14 16.77
N LYS A 10 3.07 -9.34 16.49
CA LYS A 10 3.46 -10.09 15.29
C LYS A 10 3.02 -9.36 14.01
N LYS A 11 1.83 -8.76 14.02
CA LYS A 11 1.32 -7.96 12.90
C LYS A 11 2.19 -6.71 12.68
N GLU A 12 2.45 -5.94 13.73
CA GLU A 12 3.29 -4.73 13.67
C GLU A 12 4.69 -5.05 13.12
N ARG A 13 5.34 -6.12 13.62
CA ARG A 13 6.64 -6.56 13.08
C ARG A 13 6.59 -6.88 11.60
N ARG A 14 5.49 -7.47 11.12
CA ARG A 14 5.31 -7.82 9.72
C ARG A 14 5.06 -6.59 8.86
N GLU A 15 4.33 -5.61 9.35
CA GLU A 15 4.13 -4.31 8.69
C GLU A 15 5.45 -3.57 8.55
N ILE A 16 6.25 -3.47 9.62
CA ILE A 16 7.59 -2.87 9.59
C ILE A 16 8.49 -3.60 8.58
N PHE A 17 8.52 -4.93 8.62
CA PHE A 17 9.33 -5.73 7.69
C PHE A 17 8.95 -5.47 6.22
N LEU A 18 7.64 -5.41 5.92
CA LEU A 18 7.17 -5.16 4.56
C LEU A 18 7.48 -3.74 4.08
N TYR A 19 7.34 -2.75 4.95
CA TYR A 19 7.77 -1.39 4.65
C TYR A 19 9.26 -1.33 4.33
N GLU A 20 10.11 -1.88 5.21
CA GLU A 20 11.57 -1.91 5.00
C GLU A 20 11.96 -2.60 3.71
N LYS A 21 11.20 -3.62 3.30
CA LYS A 21 11.39 -4.33 2.03
C LYS A 21 11.05 -3.46 0.82
N TYR A 22 10.01 -2.65 0.89
CA TYR A 22 9.44 -1.92 -0.27
C TYR A 22 9.81 -0.44 -0.34
N LYS A 23 10.39 0.14 0.73
CA LYS A 23 10.66 1.60 0.81
C LYS A 23 11.53 2.17 -0.33
N ASN A 24 12.33 1.33 -0.98
CA ASN A 24 13.21 1.73 -2.10
C ASN A 24 12.68 1.24 -3.46
N TYR A 25 11.46 0.71 -3.52
CA TYR A 25 10.88 0.25 -4.77
C TYR A 25 10.38 1.44 -5.60
N THR A 26 10.51 1.32 -6.92
CA THR A 26 9.94 2.30 -7.85
C THR A 26 8.42 2.14 -7.96
N ILE A 27 7.76 3.10 -8.61
CA ILE A 27 6.32 3.05 -8.87
C ILE A 27 5.95 1.78 -9.64
N GLU A 28 6.75 1.40 -10.64
CA GLU A 28 6.53 0.20 -11.46
C GLU A 28 6.63 -1.09 -10.63
N GLN A 29 7.54 -1.11 -9.65
CA GLN A 29 7.71 -2.24 -8.74
C GLN A 29 6.59 -2.31 -7.69
N LEU A 30 6.07 -1.17 -7.24
CA LEU A 30 4.99 -1.09 -6.25
C LEU A 30 3.60 -1.37 -6.85
N THR A 31 3.36 -0.96 -8.09
CA THR A 31 2.07 -1.10 -8.79
C THR A 31 1.49 -2.51 -8.79
N PRO A 32 2.22 -3.59 -9.13
CA PRO A 32 1.66 -4.94 -9.08
C PRO A 32 1.33 -5.40 -7.65
N ILE A 33 2.02 -4.87 -6.63
CA ILE A 33 1.82 -5.24 -5.22
C ILE A 33 0.48 -4.73 -4.70
N LEU A 34 -0.08 -3.67 -5.30
CA LEU A 34 -1.42 -3.15 -4.98
C LEU A 34 -2.53 -4.19 -5.15
N TYR A 35 -2.26 -5.25 -5.91
CA TYR A 35 -3.20 -6.34 -6.21
C TYR A 35 -2.80 -7.69 -5.59
N ASP A 36 -1.78 -7.71 -4.72
CA ASP A 36 -1.36 -8.95 -4.03
C ASP A 36 -2.49 -9.46 -3.13
N ASN A 37 -2.63 -10.78 -2.98
CA ASN A 37 -3.66 -11.38 -2.12
C ASN A 37 -3.48 -11.01 -0.64
N ASP A 38 -2.26 -10.75 -0.18
CA ASP A 38 -1.94 -10.37 1.19
C ASP A 38 -2.26 -8.89 1.46
N PRO A 39 -3.24 -8.58 2.34
CA PRO A 39 -3.59 -7.20 2.69
C PRO A 39 -2.43 -6.38 3.23
N LEU A 40 -1.50 -7.01 3.97
CA LEU A 40 -0.37 -6.27 4.56
C LEU A 40 0.61 -5.80 3.49
N LYS A 41 0.81 -6.60 2.43
CA LYS A 41 1.66 -6.18 1.31
C LYS A 41 1.04 -5.04 0.53
N ARG A 42 -0.27 -5.11 0.27
CA ARG A 42 -1.01 -4.02 -0.38
C ARG A 42 -0.93 -2.72 0.41
N ASN A 43 -1.16 -2.80 1.72
CA ASN A 43 -1.07 -1.63 2.60
C ASN A 43 0.35 -1.04 2.62
N ALA A 44 1.37 -1.89 2.69
CA ALA A 44 2.77 -1.43 2.63
C ALA A 44 3.08 -0.74 1.29
N ALA A 45 2.60 -1.28 0.17
CA ALA A 45 2.79 -0.65 -1.14
C ALA A 45 2.07 0.69 -1.26
N ILE A 46 0.83 0.80 -0.78
CA ILE A 46 0.08 2.08 -0.72
C ILE A 46 0.87 3.11 0.09
N PHE A 47 1.34 2.72 1.27
CA PHE A 47 2.11 3.60 2.15
C PHE A 47 3.43 4.05 1.51
N CYS A 48 4.13 3.16 0.81
CA CYS A 48 5.34 3.52 0.06
C CYS A 48 5.03 4.51 -1.09
N LEU A 49 3.95 4.31 -1.84
CA LEU A 49 3.54 5.25 -2.90
C LEU A 49 3.19 6.63 -2.32
N GLN A 50 2.48 6.65 -1.20
CA GLN A 50 2.18 7.87 -0.44
C GLN A 50 3.46 8.62 -0.06
N ILE A 51 4.45 7.93 0.52
CA ILE A 51 5.74 8.55 0.88
C ILE A 51 6.50 9.03 -0.36
N LEU A 52 6.51 8.25 -1.44
CA LEU A 52 7.22 8.60 -2.68
C LEU A 52 6.69 9.92 -3.26
N SER A 53 5.36 10.10 -3.21
CA SER A 53 4.69 11.31 -3.70
C SER A 53 5.04 11.65 -5.17
N GLY A 54 4.71 12.87 -5.63
CA GLY A 54 5.07 13.36 -6.96
C GLY A 54 4.04 13.08 -8.05
N ASP A 55 4.28 13.68 -9.22
CA ASP A 55 3.31 13.71 -10.33
C ASP A 55 3.01 12.31 -10.88
N ASP A 56 3.99 11.42 -10.95
CA ASP A 56 3.78 10.06 -11.44
C ASP A 56 2.87 9.25 -10.50
N VAL A 57 3.01 9.40 -9.19
CA VAL A 57 2.13 8.77 -8.20
C VAL A 57 0.73 9.39 -8.26
N PHE A 58 0.64 10.71 -8.42
CA PHE A 58 -0.63 11.40 -8.59
C PHE A 58 -1.37 10.91 -9.84
N ASN A 59 -0.67 10.84 -10.98
CA ASN A 59 -1.22 10.35 -12.25
C ASN A 59 -1.66 8.89 -12.15
N LEU A 60 -0.84 8.01 -11.55
CA LEU A 60 -1.24 6.63 -11.26
C LEU A 60 -2.53 6.59 -10.44
N SER A 61 -2.60 7.37 -9.37
CA SER A 61 -3.75 7.38 -8.45
C SER A 61 -5.01 7.91 -9.12
N MET A 62 -4.90 8.95 -9.93
CA MET A 62 -6.01 9.49 -10.73
C MET A 62 -6.51 8.47 -11.76
N ASN A 63 -5.61 7.78 -12.45
CA ASN A 63 -5.98 6.69 -13.37
C ASN A 63 -6.75 5.58 -12.65
N LEU A 64 -6.34 5.23 -11.42
CA LEU A 64 -7.05 4.26 -10.59
C LEU A 64 -8.45 4.75 -10.17
N CYS A 65 -8.60 6.03 -9.83
CA CYS A 65 -9.89 6.67 -9.50
C CYS A 65 -10.89 6.65 -10.67
N HIS A 66 -10.41 6.71 -11.92
CA HIS A 66 -11.25 6.64 -13.11
C HIS A 66 -11.58 5.21 -13.59
N SER A 67 -10.99 4.18 -12.96
CA SER A 67 -11.28 2.78 -13.28
C SER A 67 -12.75 2.44 -13.09
N ARG A 68 -13.32 1.53 -13.89
CA ARG A 68 -14.66 0.97 -13.63
C ARG A 68 -14.69 -0.02 -12.45
N ASP A 69 -13.53 -0.51 -12.06
CA ASP A 69 -13.36 -1.43 -10.92
C ASP A 69 -13.34 -0.63 -9.60
N ASN A 70 -14.35 -0.88 -8.76
CA ASN A 70 -14.48 -0.23 -7.44
C ASN A 70 -13.29 -0.50 -6.52
N TYR A 71 -12.64 -1.65 -6.66
CA TYR A 71 -11.44 -1.97 -5.89
C TYR A 71 -10.27 -1.06 -6.29
N LYS A 72 -10.05 -0.87 -7.59
CA LYS A 72 -9.05 0.08 -8.12
C LYS A 72 -9.36 1.51 -7.70
N LYS A 73 -10.62 1.94 -7.78
CA LYS A 73 -11.03 3.27 -7.29
C LYS A 73 -10.64 3.46 -5.83
N LYS A 74 -10.94 2.46 -4.98
CA LYS A 74 -10.61 2.52 -3.56
C LYS A 74 -9.11 2.65 -3.35
N ILE A 75 -8.28 1.91 -4.09
CA ILE A 75 -6.82 2.05 -4.03
C ILE A 75 -6.39 3.47 -4.40
N GLY A 76 -6.86 4.02 -5.53
CA GLY A 76 -6.53 5.37 -5.97
C GLY A 76 -6.89 6.43 -4.92
N VAL A 77 -8.10 6.36 -4.36
CA VAL A 77 -8.53 7.26 -3.27
C VAL A 77 -7.64 7.09 -2.03
N THR A 78 -7.28 5.85 -1.67
CA THR A 78 -6.44 5.60 -0.50
C THR A 78 -5.04 6.16 -0.67
N ILE A 79 -4.43 6.05 -1.86
CA ILE A 79 -3.11 6.64 -2.12
C ILE A 79 -3.18 8.17 -1.98
N LEU A 80 -4.27 8.80 -2.42
CA LEU A 80 -4.46 10.25 -2.33
C LEU A 80 -4.85 10.75 -0.93
N SER A 81 -5.31 9.88 -0.03
CA SER A 81 -5.87 10.28 1.27
C SER A 81 -4.83 10.45 2.39
N GLN A 82 -3.72 11.14 2.13
CA GLN A 82 -2.72 11.46 3.16
C GLN A 82 -3.26 12.40 4.24
#